data_AF-A0A4C1XR60-F1
#
_entry.id   AF-A0A4C1XR60-F1
#
_cell.length_a   1.000
_cell.length_b   1.000
_cell.length_c   1.000
_cell.angle_alpha   90.00
_cell.angle_beta   90.00
_cell.angle_gamma   90.00
#
_symmetry.space_group_name_H-M   'P 1'
#
loop_
_entity.id
_entity.type
_entity.pdbx_description
1 polymer ?
#
loop_
_entity_poly.entity_id
_entity_poly.type
_entity_poly.pdbx_seq_one_letter_code
_entity_poly.pdbx_strand_id
1 'polypeptide(L)'
;MHEELGDRKPSQFLRHLQGLPGPDISKDLLITIWTSCLPQNIQTVIAGQTAPTLELLADLADRVHEIAPPSLQVASTSTVSAHASTLESLTSEIAELRRQMKQLSTHFYRRLRPNSHGHPQGRSRSKSCTRSDFSYRKYPTCWYHSRYANKANKCVKPCDFKAENTPGSR
;
A
#
# COMPACT_ATOMS: atom_id res chain seq x y z
N MET A 1 19.51 -33.66 -20.52
CA MET A 1 20.04 -32.50 -21.25
C MET A 1 18.83 -31.80 -21.86
N HIS A 2 18.45 -30.62 -21.36
CA HIS A 2 17.38 -29.83 -21.96
C HIS A 2 18.03 -28.96 -23.04
N GLU A 3 17.95 -29.39 -24.30
CA GLU A 3 18.36 -28.55 -25.43
C GLU A 3 17.18 -27.66 -25.81
N GLU A 4 17.36 -26.36 -25.60
CA GLU A 4 16.35 -25.34 -25.89
C GLU A 4 16.52 -24.87 -27.34
N LEU A 5 15.41 -24.58 -28.03
CA LEU A 5 15.41 -24.14 -29.44
C LEU A 5 16.32 -22.91 -29.67
N GLY A 6 16.44 -22.03 -28.66
CA GLY A 6 17.26 -20.81 -28.72
C GLY A 6 16.85 -19.91 -29.88
N ASP A 7 17.85 -19.36 -30.59
CA ASP A 7 17.67 -18.52 -31.79
C ASP A 7 17.65 -19.33 -33.10
N ARG A 8 17.60 -20.66 -33.03
CA ARG A 8 17.64 -21.52 -34.22
C ARG A 8 16.25 -21.62 -34.84
N LYS A 9 16.21 -21.73 -36.17
CA LYS A 9 14.96 -22.03 -36.87
C LYS A 9 14.44 -23.42 -36.45
N PRO A 10 13.11 -23.57 -36.26
CA PRO A 10 12.49 -24.86 -35.97
C PRO A 10 12.93 -26.02 -36.88
N SER A 11 13.10 -25.78 -38.19
CA SER A 11 13.60 -26.80 -39.13
C SER A 11 15.06 -27.19 -38.92
N GLN A 12 15.92 -26.23 -38.51
CA GLN A 12 17.32 -26.51 -38.20
C GLN A 12 17.43 -27.37 -36.94
N PHE A 13 16.61 -27.07 -35.94
CA PHE A 13 16.52 -27.87 -34.72
C PHE A 13 15.99 -29.28 -34.99
N LEU A 14 15.01 -29.43 -35.88
CA LEU A 14 14.53 -30.75 -36.32
C LEU A 14 15.66 -31.59 -36.93
N ARG A 15 16.44 -31.00 -37.86
CA ARG A 15 17.57 -31.70 -38.51
C ARG A 15 18.65 -32.07 -37.50
N HIS A 16 18.89 -31.22 -36.50
CA HIS A 16 19.79 -31.53 -35.40
C HIS A 16 19.30 -32.74 -34.60
N LEU A 17 18.01 -32.77 -34.21
CA LEU A 17 17.42 -33.93 -33.53
C LEU A 17 17.49 -35.23 -34.36
N GLN A 18 17.36 -35.14 -35.69
CA GLN A 18 17.51 -36.28 -36.60
C GLN A 18 18.96 -36.76 -36.73
N GLY A 19 19.94 -35.87 -36.57
CA GLY A 19 21.36 -36.16 -36.67
C GLY A 19 22.01 -36.64 -35.37
N LEU A 20 21.27 -36.66 -34.25
CA LEU A 20 21.81 -37.13 -32.97
C LEU A 20 22.07 -38.65 -33.02
N PRO A 21 23.29 -39.11 -32.68
CA PRO A 21 23.57 -40.54 -32.58
C PRO A 21 22.84 -41.12 -31.37
N GLY A 22 21.79 -41.90 -31.62
CA GLY A 22 20.95 -42.54 -30.61
C GLY A 22 20.20 -43.75 -31.16
N PRO A 23 19.56 -44.56 -30.29
CA PRO A 23 18.70 -45.66 -30.72
C PRO A 23 17.58 -45.13 -31.64
N ASP A 24 17.21 -45.90 -32.66
CA ASP A 24 16.23 -45.51 -33.68
C ASP A 24 14.95 -44.92 -33.04
N ILE A 25 14.80 -43.60 -33.13
CA ILE A 25 13.70 -42.86 -32.50
C ILE A 25 12.52 -42.90 -33.47
N SER A 26 11.39 -43.46 -33.04
CA SER A 26 10.15 -43.43 -33.83
C SER A 26 9.78 -42.00 -34.23
N LYS A 27 9.34 -41.83 -35.48
CA LYS A 27 8.97 -40.51 -36.05
C LYS A 27 7.96 -39.75 -35.19
N ASP A 28 7.01 -40.45 -34.56
CA ASP A 28 6.01 -39.84 -33.68
C ASP A 28 6.62 -39.30 -32.38
N LEU A 29 7.62 -40.00 -31.83
CA LEU A 29 8.35 -39.56 -30.66
C LEU A 29 9.23 -38.35 -30.99
N LEU A 30 9.87 -38.35 -32.16
CA LEU A 30 10.62 -37.21 -32.67
C LEU A 30 9.73 -35.97 -32.84
N ILE A 31 8.53 -36.12 -33.40
CA ILE A 31 7.54 -35.03 -33.52
C ILE A 31 7.17 -34.49 -32.14
N THR A 32 6.93 -35.39 -31.18
CA THR A 32 6.53 -35.02 -29.81
C THR A 32 7.64 -34.22 -29.11
N ILE A 33 8.89 -34.69 -29.18
CA ILE A 33 10.06 -34.01 -28.59
C ILE A 33 10.31 -32.67 -29.28
N TRP A 34 10.27 -32.67 -30.62
CA TRP A 34 10.49 -31.45 -31.38
C TRP A 34 9.43 -30.40 -31.05
N THR A 35 8.15 -30.78 -31.02
CA THR A 35 7.03 -29.87 -30.71
C THR A 35 7.11 -29.33 -29.28
N SER A 36 7.49 -30.15 -28.29
CA SER A 36 7.59 -29.71 -26.89
C SER A 36 8.71 -28.70 -26.65
N CYS A 37 9.73 -28.69 -27.50
CA CYS A 37 10.81 -27.69 -27.49
C CYS A 37 10.45 -26.37 -28.20
N LEU A 38 9.30 -26.27 -28.87
CA LEU A 38 8.89 -25.06 -29.58
C LEU A 38 8.16 -24.06 -28.66
N PRO A 39 8.26 -22.75 -28.91
CA PRO A 39 7.43 -21.73 -28.27
C PRO A 39 5.92 -21.97 -28.43
N GLN A 40 5.12 -21.56 -27.43
CA GLN A 40 3.68 -21.80 -27.35
C GLN A 40 2.90 -21.32 -28.59
N ASN A 41 3.28 -20.17 -29.17
CA ASN A 41 2.64 -19.63 -30.38
C ASN A 41 2.81 -20.58 -31.58
N ILE A 42 3.97 -21.23 -31.70
CA ILE A 42 4.26 -22.19 -32.77
C ILE A 42 3.54 -23.52 -32.51
N GLN A 43 3.57 -24.02 -31.27
CA GLN A 43 2.85 -25.25 -30.88
C GLN A 43 1.34 -25.17 -31.20
N THR A 44 0.73 -24.01 -30.93
CA THR A 44 -0.70 -23.78 -31.16
C THR A 44 -1.06 -23.88 -32.64
N VAL A 45 -0.20 -23.36 -33.53
CA VAL A 45 -0.40 -23.42 -34.99
C VAL A 45 -0.20 -24.84 -35.52
N ILE A 46 0.76 -25.58 -34.96
CA ILE A 46 1.02 -26.99 -35.31
C ILE A 46 -0.14 -27.88 -34.88
N ALA A 47 -0.69 -27.70 -33.67
CA ALA A 47 -1.79 -28.51 -33.14
C ALA A 47 -3.07 -28.44 -33.98
N GLY A 48 -3.27 -27.35 -34.73
CA GLY A 48 -4.41 -27.19 -35.64
C GLY A 48 -4.26 -27.89 -37.00
N GLN A 49 -3.09 -28.45 -37.33
CA GLN A 49 -2.86 -29.11 -38.61
C GLN A 49 -3.29 -30.59 -38.57
N THR A 50 -4.15 -31.00 -39.51
CA THR A 50 -4.57 -32.40 -39.64
C THR A 50 -3.70 -33.15 -40.66
N ALA A 51 -3.00 -34.19 -40.20
CA ALA A 51 -2.15 -35.07 -41.01
C ALA A 51 -1.00 -34.43 -41.83
N PRO A 52 -0.22 -33.47 -41.31
CA PRO A 52 0.94 -32.93 -42.03
C PRO A 52 2.14 -33.87 -41.98
N THR A 53 2.99 -33.83 -43.02
CA THR A 53 4.31 -34.45 -42.96
C THR A 53 5.24 -33.65 -42.03
N LEU A 54 6.25 -34.32 -41.48
CA LEU A 54 7.23 -33.68 -40.58
C LEU A 54 7.94 -32.49 -41.24
N GLU A 55 8.24 -32.59 -42.53
CA GLU A 55 8.86 -31.49 -43.28
C GLU A 55 7.91 -30.30 -43.44
N LEU A 56 6.62 -30.56 -43.73
CA LEU A 56 5.62 -29.52 -43.83
C LEU A 56 5.39 -28.80 -42.49
N LEU A 57 5.43 -29.54 -41.38
CA LEU A 57 5.39 -28.96 -40.04
C LEU A 57 6.60 -28.08 -39.77
N ALA A 58 7.80 -28.51 -40.17
CA ALA A 58 9.02 -27.73 -40.01
C ALA A 58 8.98 -26.43 -40.84
N ASP A 59 8.51 -26.49 -42.09
CA ASP A 59 8.35 -25.31 -42.94
C ASP A 59 7.28 -24.34 -42.42
N LEU A 60 6.17 -24.88 -41.89
CA LEU A 60 5.14 -24.09 -41.21
C LEU A 60 5.72 -23.40 -39.97
N ALA A 61 6.45 -24.14 -39.14
CA ALA A 61 7.06 -23.63 -37.92
C ALA A 61 8.10 -22.55 -38.23
N ASP A 62 8.92 -22.71 -39.28
CA ASP A 62 9.86 -21.70 -39.76
C ASP A 62 9.13 -20.42 -40.19
N ARG A 63 8.04 -20.54 -40.97
CA ARG A 63 7.25 -19.37 -41.37
C ARG A 63 6.66 -18.65 -40.17
N VAL A 64 6.12 -19.37 -39.20
CA VAL A 64 5.59 -18.77 -37.96
C VAL A 64 6.72 -18.12 -37.16
N HIS A 65 7.89 -18.74 -37.10
CA HIS A 65 9.07 -18.22 -36.40
C HIS A 65 9.61 -16.93 -37.05
N GLU A 66 9.53 -16.77 -38.37
CA GLU A 66 9.93 -15.53 -39.05
C GLU A 66 8.89 -14.41 -38.92
N ILE A 67 7.59 -14.75 -38.99
CA ILE A 67 6.49 -13.77 -38.96
C ILE A 67 6.19 -13.32 -37.52
N ALA A 68 6.31 -14.26 -36.59
CA ALA A 68 6.10 -14.07 -35.16
C ALA A 68 7.28 -14.75 -34.44
N PRO A 69 8.48 -14.13 -34.47
CA PRO A 69 9.57 -14.59 -33.63
C PRO A 69 9.06 -14.73 -32.20
N PRO A 70 9.59 -15.67 -31.42
CA PRO A 70 9.28 -15.75 -30.00
C PRO A 70 9.84 -14.49 -29.35
N SER A 71 9.13 -13.37 -29.51
CA SER A 71 9.12 -12.36 -28.49
C SER A 71 8.76 -13.16 -27.25
N LEU A 72 9.70 -13.26 -26.32
CA LEU A 72 9.41 -13.31 -24.89
C LEU A 72 8.07 -12.60 -24.74
N GLN A 73 7.07 -13.23 -24.13
CA GLN A 73 5.80 -12.59 -23.85
C GLN A 73 6.06 -11.32 -23.02
N VAL A 74 6.42 -10.27 -23.72
CA VAL A 74 6.66 -8.93 -23.30
C VAL A 74 5.70 -8.23 -24.22
N ALA A 75 4.54 -7.98 -23.61
CA ALA A 75 3.68 -6.86 -23.92
C ALA A 75 2.67 -6.99 -25.07
N SER A 76 1.42 -7.24 -24.69
CA SER A 76 0.46 -6.13 -24.76
C SER A 76 0.52 -5.32 -23.45
N THR A 77 1.64 -4.66 -23.17
CA THR A 77 1.77 -3.75 -22.01
C THR A 77 1.09 -2.44 -22.28
N SER A 78 0.72 -2.09 -23.52
CA SER A 78 -0.13 -0.92 -23.74
C SER A 78 -1.49 -1.09 -23.07
N THR A 79 -2.09 -2.30 -23.11
CA THR A 79 -3.33 -2.59 -22.39
C THR A 79 -3.06 -2.98 -20.94
N VAL A 80 -2.06 -3.82 -20.63
CA VAL A 80 -1.79 -4.21 -19.22
C VAL A 80 -1.26 -3.05 -18.38
N SER A 81 -0.44 -2.14 -18.92
CA SER A 81 -0.01 -0.90 -18.24
C SER A 81 -1.17 0.09 -18.11
N ALA A 82 -2.03 0.22 -19.13
CA ALA A 82 -3.24 1.04 -19.02
C ALA A 82 -4.22 0.44 -17.99
N HIS A 83 -4.40 -0.88 -17.95
CA HIS A 83 -5.23 -1.58 -16.98
C HIS A 83 -4.62 -1.53 -15.58
N ALA A 84 -3.31 -1.66 -15.42
CA ALA A 84 -2.62 -1.48 -14.15
C ALA A 84 -2.76 -0.04 -13.65
N SER A 85 -2.57 0.96 -14.51
CA SER A 85 -2.78 2.37 -14.18
C SER A 85 -4.24 2.67 -13.83
N THR A 86 -5.19 2.03 -14.53
CA THR A 86 -6.63 2.14 -14.25
C THR A 86 -6.98 1.50 -12.91
N LEU A 87 -6.42 0.33 -12.60
CA LEU A 87 -6.59 -0.35 -11.31
C LEU A 87 -5.96 0.48 -10.17
N GLU A 88 -4.78 1.06 -10.36
CA GLU A 88 -4.13 1.96 -9.40
C GLU A 88 -4.98 3.22 -9.14
N SER A 89 -5.56 3.80 -10.21
CA SER A 89 -6.48 4.94 -10.11
C SER A 89 -7.76 4.57 -9.35
N LEU A 90 -8.39 3.44 -9.69
CA LEU A 90 -9.61 2.98 -9.03
C LEU A 90 -9.38 2.60 -7.57
N THR A 91 -8.25 1.95 -7.25
CA THR A 91 -7.88 1.62 -5.87
C THR A 91 -7.62 2.87 -5.04
N SER A 92 -6.96 3.88 -5.62
CA SER A 92 -6.76 5.19 -5.00
C SER A 92 -8.10 5.91 -4.75
N GLU A 93 -9.02 5.86 -5.71
CA GLU A 93 -10.35 6.46 -5.59
C GLU A 93 -11.19 5.75 -4.52
N ILE A 94 -11.15 4.42 -4.46
CA ILE A 94 -11.78 3.62 -3.39
C ILE A 94 -11.18 3.97 -2.03
N ALA A 95 -9.86 4.14 -1.93
CA ALA A 95 -9.20 4.51 -0.67
C ALA A 95 -9.65 5.90 -0.20
N GLU A 96 -9.76 6.86 -1.12
CA GLU A 96 -10.25 8.21 -0.82
C GLU A 96 -11.72 8.21 -0.42
N LEU A 97 -12.58 7.47 -1.13
CA LEU A 97 -14.00 7.32 -0.76
C LEU A 97 -14.15 6.69 0.63
N ARG A 98 -13.35 5.66 0.97
CA ARG A 98 -13.34 5.06 2.31
C ARG A 98 -12.89 6.08 3.37
N ARG A 99 -11.93 6.95 3.06
CA ARG A 99 -11.48 8.03 3.95
C ARG A 99 -12.59 9.05 4.19
N GLN A 100 -13.26 9.50 3.12
CA GLN A 100 -14.38 10.44 3.21
C GLN A 100 -15.55 9.86 4.00
N MET A 101 -15.90 8.59 3.77
CA MET A 101 -16.95 7.89 4.51
C MET A 101 -16.62 7.81 6.01
N LYS A 102 -15.35 7.53 6.37
CA LYS A 102 -14.89 7.54 7.76
C LYS A 102 -14.99 8.95 8.37
N GLN A 103 -14.60 9.99 7.64
CA GLN A 103 -14.72 11.38 8.10
C GLN A 103 -16.17 11.79 8.33
N LEU A 104 -17.05 11.52 7.37
CA LEU A 104 -18.49 11.77 7.49
C LEU A 104 -19.07 11.02 8.69
N SER A 105 -18.79 9.72 8.80
CA SER A 105 -19.23 8.90 9.93
C SER A 105 -18.78 9.49 11.27
N THR A 106 -17.50 9.85 11.43
CA THR A 106 -17.00 10.47 12.67
C THR A 106 -17.63 11.83 12.97
N HIS A 107 -17.95 12.62 11.94
CA HIS A 107 -18.61 13.91 12.11
C HIS A 107 -20.07 13.73 12.54
N PHE A 108 -20.80 12.76 11.96
CA PHE A 108 -22.12 12.37 12.42
C PHE A 108 -22.11 11.87 13.87
N TYR A 109 -21.19 10.96 14.23
CA TYR A 109 -21.05 10.49 15.60
C TYR A 109 -20.70 11.62 16.59
N ARG A 110 -19.87 12.60 16.18
CA ARG A 110 -19.58 13.77 17.03
C ARG A 110 -20.77 14.70 17.20
N ARG A 111 -21.58 14.93 16.16
CA ARG A 111 -22.81 15.74 16.27
C ARG A 111 -23.89 15.06 17.11
N LEU A 112 -23.97 13.73 17.03
CA LEU A 112 -24.94 12.94 17.79
C LEU A 112 -24.47 12.63 19.21
N ARG A 113 -23.20 12.85 19.55
CA ARG A 113 -22.72 12.71 20.92
C ARG A 113 -23.35 13.82 21.75
N PRO A 114 -24.19 13.50 22.75
CA PRO A 114 -24.67 14.51 23.68
C PRO A 114 -23.45 15.14 24.32
N ASN A 115 -23.37 16.46 24.31
CA ASN A 115 -22.28 17.20 24.91
C ASN A 115 -22.37 17.02 26.44
N SER A 116 -21.91 15.88 26.97
CA SER A 116 -21.89 15.54 28.39
C SER A 116 -20.82 16.32 29.17
N HIS A 117 -20.45 17.50 28.68
CA HIS A 117 -19.69 18.51 29.43
C HIS A 117 -20.60 19.52 30.16
N GLY A 118 -21.91 19.33 30.11
CA GLY A 118 -22.83 19.94 31.06
C GLY A 118 -22.76 19.23 32.40
N HIS A 119 -21.73 19.47 33.20
CA HIS A 119 -21.87 19.33 34.65
C HIS A 119 -22.63 20.59 35.11
N PRO A 120 -23.91 20.52 35.53
CA PRO A 120 -24.49 21.61 36.28
C PRO A 120 -23.95 21.44 37.70
N GLN A 121 -22.69 21.83 37.91
CA GLN A 121 -22.20 21.95 39.27
C GLN A 121 -22.85 23.21 39.80
N GLY A 122 -23.98 23.01 40.49
CA GLY A 122 -24.67 24.04 41.24
C GLY A 122 -23.66 24.79 42.09
N ARG A 123 -23.25 25.96 41.61
CA ARG A 123 -22.50 26.92 42.40
C ARG A 123 -23.45 28.06 42.68
N SER A 124 -24.23 27.85 43.73
CA SER A 124 -24.71 28.94 44.57
C SER A 124 -23.53 29.88 44.77
N ARG A 125 -23.59 31.04 44.12
CA ARG A 125 -22.59 32.11 44.26
C ARG A 125 -22.77 32.75 45.63
N SER A 126 -22.45 32.00 46.68
CA SER A 126 -22.18 32.56 47.99
C SER A 126 -20.78 33.16 47.90
N LYS A 127 -20.72 34.45 47.56
CA LYS A 127 -19.51 35.27 47.63
C LYS A 127 -19.07 35.36 49.09
N SER A 128 -18.23 34.43 49.54
CA SER A 128 -17.32 34.70 50.65
C SER A 128 -15.96 34.13 50.30
N CYS A 129 -15.04 35.03 49.95
CA CYS A 129 -13.68 34.70 49.51
C CYS A 129 -12.78 34.56 50.75
N THR A 130 -13.14 33.66 51.66
CA THR A 130 -12.34 33.35 52.84
C THR A 130 -11.89 31.91 52.79
N ARG A 131 -10.58 31.73 52.95
CA ARG A 131 -9.97 30.41 53.02
C ARG A 131 -10.20 29.81 54.41
N SER A 132 -10.43 28.50 54.49
CA SER A 132 -10.57 27.82 55.78
C SER A 132 -9.27 27.88 56.59
N ASP A 133 -9.39 27.96 57.92
CA ASP A 133 -8.22 28.03 58.83
C ASP A 133 -7.28 26.83 58.64
N PHE A 134 -7.82 25.62 58.54
CA PHE A 134 -7.03 24.42 58.25
C PHE A 134 -6.19 24.54 56.98
N SER A 135 -6.77 25.11 55.91
CA SER A 135 -6.05 25.30 54.66
C SER A 135 -4.94 26.34 54.82
N TYR A 136 -5.19 27.43 55.55
CA TYR A 136 -4.18 28.45 55.85
C TYR A 136 -3.03 27.90 56.71
N ARG A 137 -3.32 27.13 57.76
CA ARG A 137 -2.30 26.47 58.60
C ARG A 137 -1.38 25.57 57.79
N LYS A 138 -1.92 24.86 56.79
CA LYS A 138 -1.13 23.97 55.92
C LYS A 138 -0.35 24.72 54.85
N TYR A 139 -0.93 25.77 54.26
CA TYR A 139 -0.19 26.63 53.33
C TYR A 139 -0.48 28.10 53.65
N PRO A 140 0.42 28.80 54.35
CA PRO A 140 0.20 30.19 54.77
C PRO A 140 0.14 31.17 53.59
N THR A 141 0.62 30.74 52.41
CA THR A 141 0.54 31.51 51.16
C THR A 141 -0.68 31.08 50.35
N CYS A 142 -1.43 32.03 49.78
CA CYS A 142 -2.58 31.73 48.92
C CYS A 142 -2.14 31.21 47.54
N TRP A 143 -3.03 30.50 46.84
CA TRP A 143 -2.71 29.92 45.52
C TRP A 143 -2.19 30.95 44.52
N TYR A 144 -2.74 32.17 44.53
CA TYR A 144 -2.31 33.23 43.62
C TYR A 144 -0.85 33.65 43.87
N HIS A 145 -0.44 33.84 45.12
CA HIS A 145 0.95 34.13 45.45
C HIS A 145 1.87 32.92 45.28
N SER A 146 1.37 31.69 45.52
CA SER A 146 2.12 30.47 45.23
C SER A 146 2.42 30.30 43.74
N ARG A 147 1.53 30.79 42.85
CA ARG A 147 1.70 30.65 41.40
C ARG A 147 2.39 31.85 40.74
N TYR A 148 2.15 33.06 41.26
CA TYR A 148 2.57 34.30 40.60
C TYR A 148 3.48 35.18 41.46
N ALA A 149 3.73 34.82 42.73
CA ALA A 149 4.52 35.61 43.67
C ALA A 149 4.14 37.10 43.63
N ASN A 150 5.12 38.01 43.51
CA ASN A 150 4.91 39.46 43.46
C ASN A 150 4.03 39.93 42.28
N LYS A 151 3.74 39.08 41.29
CA LYS A 151 2.87 39.39 40.14
C LYS A 151 1.41 39.01 40.37
N ALA A 152 1.03 38.56 41.57
CA ALA A 152 -0.34 38.19 41.87
C ALA A 152 -1.25 39.42 42.03
N ASN A 153 -2.25 39.55 41.17
CA ASN A 153 -3.22 40.66 41.22
C ASN A 153 -4.39 40.42 42.19
N LYS A 154 -4.43 39.24 42.83
CA LYS A 154 -5.50 38.85 43.76
C LYS A 154 -4.90 38.11 44.94
N CYS A 155 -5.18 38.59 46.15
CA CYS A 155 -4.84 37.89 47.38
C CYS A 155 -6.13 37.44 48.09
N VAL A 156 -6.13 36.23 48.63
CA VAL A 156 -7.22 35.67 49.44
C VAL A 156 -6.72 35.57 50.87
N LYS A 157 -7.36 36.28 51.81
CA LYS A 157 -6.99 36.26 53.22
C LYS A 157 -7.55 35.02 53.94
N PRO A 158 -6.86 34.51 54.98
CA PRO A 158 -5.53 34.91 55.47
C PRO A 158 -4.38 34.44 54.55
N CYS A 159 -3.34 35.27 54.40
CA CYS A 159 -2.19 35.02 53.53
C CYS A 159 -0.96 35.81 54.01
N ASP A 160 0.16 35.13 54.22
CA ASP A 160 1.38 35.70 54.83
C ASP A 160 2.45 36.12 53.80
N PHE A 161 2.06 36.22 52.52
CA PHE A 161 3.00 36.59 51.47
C PHE A 161 3.51 38.02 51.66
N LYS A 162 4.83 38.17 51.83
CA LYS A 162 5.50 39.48 51.85
C LYS A 162 6.12 39.72 50.49
N ALA A 163 5.66 40.77 49.80
CA ALA A 163 6.31 41.21 48.58
C ALA A 163 7.67 41.82 48.96
N GLU A 164 8.76 41.19 48.54
CA GLU A 164 10.07 41.83 48.58
C GLU A 164 10.06 43.00 47.59
N ASN A 165 9.84 44.20 48.11
CA ASN A 165 10.21 45.42 47.41
C ASN A 165 11.73 45.49 47.46
N THR A 166 12.42 45.13 46.38
CA THR A 166 13.80 45.55 46.19
C THR A 166 13.76 47.08 46.01
N PRO A 167 14.33 47.89 46.93
CA PRO A 167 14.47 49.31 46.67
C PRO A 167 15.52 49.41 45.58
N GLY A 168 15.10 49.72 44.35
CA GLY A 168 16.02 50.03 43.27
C GLY A 168 16.93 51.16 43.73
N SER A 169 18.22 50.88 43.83
CA SER A 169 19.24 51.92 44.00
C SER A 169 19.14 52.89 42.84
N ARG A 170 19.14 54.17 43.22
CA ARG A 170 19.13 55.32 42.32
C ARG A 170 20.51 55.53 41.71
#